data_AF-A0A942S7V9-F1
#
_entry.id   AF-A0A942S7V9-F1
#
_cell.length_a   1.000
_cell.length_b   1.000
_cell.length_c   1.000
_cell.angle_alpha   90.00
_cell.angle_beta   90.00
_cell.angle_gamma   90.00
#
_symmetry.space_group_name_H-M   'P 1'
#
loop_
_entity.id
_entity.type
_entity.pdbx_description
1 polymer ?
#
loop_
_entity_poly.entity_id
_entity_poly.type
_entity_poly.pdbx_seq_one_letter_code
_entity_poly.pdbx_strand_id
1 'polypeptide(L)'
;LRTQIDRINEYFSKDEVSEIWITFPDPQLRQSKHKKRLTHPKYLRFYQQLLKADGLIHLKTDSPVLYHFTKQVITMYQLQLHVDHDNLYQQTQVSPELTIKTHYEGLDIAGSNRIHYLCFSLNTKTLPAETDILLKQWVFETEITSTES
;
A
#
# COMPACT_ATOMS: atom_id res chain seq x y z
N LEU A 1 -16.83 9.10 -4.25
CA LEU A 1 -16.66 10.30 -3.39
C LEU A 1 -15.22 10.77 -3.50
N ARG A 2 -14.94 12.07 -3.75
CA ARG A 2 -13.58 12.62 -3.78
C ARG A 2 -13.34 13.44 -2.51
N THR A 3 -12.83 12.81 -1.47
CA THR A 3 -12.60 13.41 -0.15
C THR A 3 -11.16 13.23 0.31
N GLN A 4 -10.66 14.19 1.10
CA GLN A 4 -9.35 14.07 1.73
C GLN A 4 -9.43 12.98 2.80
N ILE A 5 -8.45 12.06 2.80
CA ILE A 5 -8.39 10.92 3.71
C ILE A 5 -8.42 11.32 5.20
N ASP A 6 -7.97 12.54 5.52
CA ASP A 6 -7.97 13.06 6.89
C ASP A 6 -9.40 13.39 7.42
N ARG A 7 -10.44 13.38 6.56
CA ARG A 7 -11.86 13.60 6.94
C ARG A 7 -12.72 12.34 6.89
N ILE A 8 -12.10 11.18 6.78
CA ILE A 8 -12.82 9.93 6.52
C ILE A 8 -13.78 9.53 7.65
N ASN A 9 -13.52 9.97 8.88
CA ASN A 9 -14.38 9.79 10.05
C ASN A 9 -15.70 10.60 9.98
N GLU A 10 -15.84 11.55 9.04
CA GLU A 10 -17.08 12.31 8.83
C GLU A 10 -18.06 11.60 7.88
N TYR A 11 -17.60 10.58 7.15
CA TYR A 11 -18.37 9.94 6.06
C TYR A 11 -18.70 8.47 6.28
N PHE A 12 -18.00 7.78 7.19
CA PHE A 12 -18.17 6.35 7.42
C PHE A 12 -18.33 6.05 8.90
N SER A 13 -19.25 5.15 9.21
CA SER A 13 -19.36 4.56 10.54
C SER A 13 -18.19 3.61 10.78
N LYS A 14 -17.86 3.39 12.06
CA LYS A 14 -16.87 2.38 12.45
C LYS A 14 -17.29 1.01 11.91
N ASP A 15 -16.34 0.25 11.38
CA ASP A 15 -16.54 -1.11 10.85
C ASP A 15 -17.50 -1.19 9.63
N GLU A 16 -17.65 -0.12 8.85
CA GLU A 16 -18.54 -0.11 7.67
C GLU A 16 -17.85 -0.68 6.42
N VAL A 17 -16.52 -0.55 6.31
CA VAL A 17 -15.76 -0.86 5.10
C VAL A 17 -15.23 -2.29 5.16
N SER A 18 -15.57 -3.11 4.17
CA SER A 18 -15.02 -4.47 4.03
C SER A 18 -13.66 -4.48 3.31
N GLU A 19 -13.45 -3.59 2.33
CA GLU A 19 -12.23 -3.58 1.52
C GLU A 19 -11.79 -2.15 1.18
N ILE A 20 -10.47 -1.91 1.19
CA ILE A 20 -9.86 -0.67 0.74
C ILE A 20 -8.95 -0.97 -0.45
N TRP A 21 -9.23 -0.33 -1.58
CA TRP A 21 -8.45 -0.46 -2.81
C TRP A 21 -7.59 0.79 -3.04
N ILE A 22 -6.27 0.60 -3.01
CA ILE A 22 -5.24 1.60 -3.31
C ILE A 22 -4.67 1.26 -4.69
N THR A 23 -5.25 1.83 -5.74
CA THR A 23 -4.88 1.52 -7.13
C THR A 23 -4.06 2.66 -7.74
N PHE A 24 -2.87 2.33 -8.24
CA PHE A 24 -1.89 3.24 -8.86
C PHE A 24 -1.68 4.55 -8.09
N PRO A 25 -1.45 4.50 -6.77
CA PRO A 25 -1.19 5.72 -6.01
C PRO A 25 0.13 6.33 -6.46
N ASP A 26 0.25 7.66 -6.34
CA ASP A 26 1.55 8.32 -6.50
C ASP A 26 2.56 7.68 -5.53
N PRO A 27 3.66 7.08 -6.03
CA PRO A 27 4.60 6.35 -5.20
C PRO A 27 5.38 7.24 -4.21
N GLN A 28 5.30 8.57 -4.37
CA GLN A 28 6.00 9.53 -3.51
C GLN A 28 7.49 9.17 -3.38
N LEU A 29 8.18 9.08 -4.52
CA LEU A 29 9.55 8.57 -4.65
C LEU A 29 10.59 9.33 -3.83
N ARG A 30 10.31 10.58 -3.44
CA ARG A 30 11.22 11.37 -2.63
C ARG A 30 11.18 10.91 -1.17
N GLN A 31 12.35 10.69 -0.56
CA GLN A 31 12.51 10.37 0.87
C GLN A 31 11.66 11.22 1.81
N SER A 32 11.66 12.55 1.59
CA SER A 32 10.91 13.52 2.40
C SER A 32 9.39 13.32 2.34
N LYS A 33 8.91 12.54 1.38
CA LYS A 33 7.49 12.26 1.14
C LYS A 33 7.08 10.82 1.48
N HIS A 34 7.94 9.97 2.07
CA HIS A 34 7.53 8.60 2.46
C HIS A 34 6.29 8.57 3.38
N LYS A 35 6.14 9.57 4.25
CA LYS A 35 4.96 9.75 5.12
C LYS A 35 3.66 10.02 4.35
N LYS A 36 3.74 10.35 3.06
CA LYS A 36 2.61 10.58 2.15
C LYS A 36 2.25 9.33 1.33
N ARG A 37 3.03 8.24 1.41
CA ARG A 37 2.69 6.95 0.79
C ARG A 37 1.45 6.42 1.49
N LEU A 38 0.40 6.08 0.75
CA LEU A 38 -0.90 5.68 1.32
C LEU A 38 -0.85 4.38 2.14
N THR A 39 0.22 3.59 2.00
CA THR A 39 0.49 2.39 2.81
C THR A 39 1.35 2.67 4.05
N HIS A 40 1.68 3.94 4.33
CA HIS A 40 2.41 4.32 5.53
C HIS A 40 1.56 4.08 6.79
N PRO A 41 2.15 3.65 7.93
CA PRO A 41 1.43 3.36 9.19
C PRO A 41 0.46 4.45 9.64
N LYS A 42 0.80 5.73 9.41
CA LYS A 42 -0.12 6.88 9.60
C LYS A 42 -1.50 6.64 8.95
N TYR A 43 -1.53 6.24 7.68
CA TYR A 43 -2.78 5.99 6.96
C TYR A 43 -3.39 4.64 7.32
N LEU A 44 -2.57 3.62 7.58
CA LEU A 44 -3.07 2.33 8.06
C LEU A 44 -3.86 2.47 9.37
N ARG A 45 -3.44 3.34 10.29
CA ARG A 45 -4.20 3.65 11.52
C ARG A 45 -5.54 4.34 11.25
N PHE A 46 -5.67 5.09 10.16
CA PHE A 46 -6.98 5.61 9.72
C PHE A 46 -7.82 4.49 9.12
N TYR A 47 -7.22 3.63 8.30
CA TYR A 47 -7.91 2.47 7.75
C TYR A 47 -8.40 1.50 8.83
N GLN A 48 -7.66 1.29 9.92
CA GLN A 48 -8.11 0.48 11.07
C GLN A 48 -9.40 0.99 11.72
N GLN A 49 -9.72 2.29 11.61
CA GLN A 49 -10.95 2.83 12.19
C GLN A 49 -12.18 2.58 11.31
N LEU A 50 -11.96 2.34 10.02
CA LEU A 50 -12.99 2.22 8.99
C LEU A 50 -13.25 0.77 8.61
N LEU A 51 -12.18 -0.02 8.56
CA LEU A 51 -12.21 -1.42 8.19
C LEU A 51 -12.85 -2.26 9.28
N LYS A 52 -13.62 -3.25 8.85
CA LYS A 52 -14.04 -4.35 9.71
C LYS A 52 -12.84 -5.16 10.19
N ALA A 53 -13.05 -5.97 11.22
CA ALA A 53 -12.02 -6.83 11.79
C ALA A 53 -11.40 -7.82 10.75
N ASP A 54 -12.17 -8.21 9.74
CA ASP A 54 -11.79 -9.06 8.61
C ASP A 54 -11.49 -8.26 7.33
N GLY A 55 -11.41 -6.93 7.44
CA GLY A 55 -11.26 -6.06 6.30
C GLY A 55 -9.91 -6.19 5.59
N LEU A 56 -9.93 -6.07 4.25
CA LEU A 56 -8.76 -6.24 3.40
C LEU A 56 -8.28 -4.91 2.81
N ILE A 57 -6.96 -4.79 2.65
CA ILE A 57 -6.33 -3.70 1.91
C ILE A 57 -5.65 -4.27 0.68
N HIS A 58 -6.01 -3.72 -0.46
CA HIS A 58 -5.52 -4.09 -1.77
C HIS A 58 -4.64 -2.96 -2.30
N LEU A 59 -3.35 -3.24 -2.53
CA LEU A 59 -2.46 -2.33 -3.25
C LEU A 59 -2.20 -2.88 -4.65
N LYS A 60 -2.53 -2.10 -5.69
CA LYS A 60 -2.12 -2.35 -7.08
C LYS A 60 -1.23 -1.20 -7.52
N THR A 61 0.02 -1.46 -7.90
CA THR A 61 0.98 -0.42 -8.26
C THR A 61 1.97 -0.90 -9.33
N ASP A 62 2.43 0.01 -10.17
CA ASP A 62 3.53 -0.15 -11.11
C ASP A 62 4.89 0.25 -10.51
N SER A 63 4.90 0.80 -9.29
CA SER A 63 6.12 1.25 -8.64
C SER A 63 6.75 0.15 -7.79
N PRO A 64 7.95 -0.36 -8.15
CA PRO A 64 8.67 -1.32 -7.32
C PRO A 64 9.04 -0.72 -5.96
N VAL A 65 9.34 0.59 -5.91
CA VAL A 65 9.65 1.31 -4.67
C VAL A 65 8.48 1.25 -3.69
N LEU A 66 7.26 1.55 -4.15
CA LEU A 66 6.08 1.50 -3.29
C LEU A 66 5.71 0.07 -2.89
N TYR A 67 5.86 -0.88 -3.81
CA TYR A 67 5.62 -2.29 -3.54
C TYR A 67 6.55 -2.82 -2.44
N HIS A 68 7.87 -2.61 -2.56
CA HIS A 68 8.83 -3.03 -1.55
C HIS A 68 8.65 -2.30 -0.22
N PHE A 69 8.38 -0.98 -0.25
CA PHE A 69 8.04 -0.22 0.95
C PHE A 69 6.84 -0.83 1.68
N THR A 70 5.77 -1.16 0.94
CA THR A 70 4.56 -1.74 1.53
C THR A 70 4.82 -3.12 2.12
N LYS A 71 5.60 -3.98 1.43
CA LYS A 71 6.02 -5.28 1.99
C LYS A 71 6.78 -5.11 3.31
N GLN A 72 7.68 -4.14 3.39
CA GLN A 72 8.44 -3.89 4.61
C GLN A 72 7.55 -3.39 5.75
N VAL A 73 6.58 -2.51 5.45
CA VAL A 73 5.56 -2.14 6.44
C VAL A 73 4.78 -3.37 6.92
N ILE A 74 4.34 -4.24 6.01
CA ILE A 74 3.62 -5.46 6.37
C ILE A 74 4.45 -6.34 7.31
N THR A 75 5.74 -6.56 6.99
CA THR A 75 6.65 -7.36 7.81
C THR A 75 6.93 -6.71 9.18
N MET A 76 7.31 -5.43 9.21
CA MET A 76 7.69 -4.73 10.45
C MET A 76 6.53 -4.62 11.44
N TYR A 77 5.31 -4.44 10.93
CA TYR A 77 4.11 -4.32 11.76
C TYR A 77 3.38 -5.65 11.95
N GLN A 78 3.97 -6.76 11.48
CA GLN A 78 3.44 -8.12 11.62
C GLN A 78 2.00 -8.26 11.10
N LEU A 79 1.72 -7.61 9.98
CA LEU A 79 0.42 -7.64 9.32
C LEU A 79 0.24 -8.96 8.56
N GLN A 80 -0.99 -9.41 8.44
CA GLN A 80 -1.29 -10.64 7.72
C GLN A 80 -1.33 -10.37 6.21
N LEU A 81 -0.33 -10.90 5.51
CA LEU A 81 -0.24 -10.88 4.04
C LEU A 81 -1.03 -12.06 3.47
N HIS A 82 -2.00 -11.79 2.60
CA HIS A 82 -2.83 -12.79 1.94
C HIS A 82 -2.35 -13.08 0.52
N VAL A 83 -1.99 -12.04 -0.22
CA VAL A 83 -1.54 -12.16 -1.61
C VAL A 83 -0.31 -11.30 -1.84
N ASP A 84 0.67 -11.88 -2.51
CA ASP A 84 1.90 -11.21 -2.94
C ASP A 84 2.23 -11.58 -4.39
N HIS A 85 1.96 -10.65 -5.30
CA HIS A 85 2.27 -10.80 -6.71
C HIS A 85 3.23 -9.71 -7.15
N ASP A 86 4.49 -10.08 -7.35
CA ASP A 86 5.51 -9.19 -7.91
C ASP A 86 5.22 -8.87 -9.39
N ASN A 87 4.56 -9.77 -10.12
CA ASN A 87 4.08 -9.51 -11.46
C ASN A 87 2.71 -10.15 -11.67
N LEU A 88 1.66 -9.32 -11.66
CA LEU A 88 0.28 -9.71 -11.86
C LEU A 88 0.06 -10.38 -13.22
N TYR A 89 0.71 -9.90 -14.28
CA TYR A 89 0.49 -10.40 -15.65
C TYR A 89 1.20 -11.72 -15.96
N GLN A 90 2.08 -12.19 -15.08
CA GLN A 90 2.69 -13.52 -15.17
C GLN A 90 1.90 -14.59 -14.41
N GLN A 91 0.82 -14.21 -13.72
CA GLN A 91 -0.03 -15.17 -13.00
C GLN A 91 -1.01 -15.84 -13.95
N THR A 92 -1.08 -17.17 -13.87
CA THR A 92 -1.94 -18.00 -14.73
C THR A 92 -3.44 -17.87 -14.39
N GLN A 93 -3.76 -17.41 -13.18
CA GLN A 93 -5.11 -17.10 -12.73
C GLN A 93 -5.09 -15.78 -11.95
N VAL A 94 -5.77 -14.78 -12.50
CA VAL A 94 -5.93 -13.46 -11.89
C VAL A 94 -7.43 -13.24 -11.70
N SER A 95 -7.86 -12.83 -10.50
CA SER A 95 -9.27 -12.56 -10.23
C SER A 95 -9.82 -11.48 -11.18
N PRO A 96 -11.07 -11.57 -11.63
CA PRO A 96 -11.65 -10.64 -12.62
C PRO A 96 -11.49 -9.16 -12.24
N GLU A 97 -11.53 -8.84 -10.95
CA GLU A 97 -11.38 -7.49 -10.41
C GLU A 97 -9.99 -6.89 -10.67
N LEU A 98 -8.95 -7.75 -10.70
CA LEU A 98 -7.57 -7.36 -10.95
C LEU A 98 -7.26 -7.19 -12.45
N THR A 99 -8.11 -7.80 -13.30
CA THR A 99 -8.05 -7.73 -14.76
C THR A 99 -8.63 -6.43 -15.32
N ILE A 100 -9.36 -5.65 -14.51
CA ILE A 100 -9.87 -4.34 -14.94
C ILE A 100 -8.68 -3.42 -15.20
N LYS A 101 -8.44 -3.16 -16.49
CA LYS A 101 -7.38 -2.28 -16.95
C LYS A 101 -7.79 -0.83 -16.80
N THR A 102 -6.94 -0.05 -16.14
CA THR A 102 -7.14 1.39 -16.04
C THR A 102 -6.40 2.11 -17.19
N HIS A 103 -6.83 3.32 -17.54
CA HIS A 103 -6.24 4.11 -18.62
C HIS A 103 -4.70 4.28 -18.49
N TYR A 104 -4.16 4.24 -17.27
CA TYR A 104 -2.73 4.37 -17.01
C TYR A 104 -1.91 3.15 -17.44
N GLU A 105 -2.50 1.95 -17.43
CA GLU A 105 -1.82 0.72 -17.83
C GLU A 105 -1.52 0.67 -19.34
N GLY A 106 -2.25 1.45 -20.14
CA GLY A 106 -2.05 1.54 -21.60
C GLY A 106 -1.02 2.59 -22.03
N LEU A 107 -0.56 3.45 -21.12
CA LEU A 107 0.31 4.58 -21.47
C LEU A 107 1.81 4.25 -21.44
N ASP A 108 2.20 3.04 -21.01
CA ASP A 108 3.59 2.52 -21.03
C ASP A 108 4.66 3.59 -20.69
N ILE A 109 4.39 4.41 -19.67
CA ILE A 109 5.18 5.63 -19.40
C ILE A 109 6.58 5.28 -18.86
N ALA A 110 6.79 4.04 -18.41
CA ALA A 110 8.04 3.60 -17.77
C ALA A 110 8.74 2.42 -18.48
N GLY A 111 8.17 1.83 -19.54
CA GLY A 111 8.73 0.63 -20.17
C GLY A 111 8.76 -0.60 -19.26
N SER A 112 8.09 -0.56 -18.11
CA SER A 112 7.95 -1.68 -17.18
C SER A 112 6.52 -2.23 -17.25
N ASN A 113 6.34 -3.30 -18.00
CA ASN A 113 5.09 -4.09 -18.05
C ASN A 113 4.76 -4.83 -16.74
N ARG A 114 5.38 -4.46 -15.61
CA ARG A 114 5.25 -5.18 -14.35
C ARG A 114 4.31 -4.42 -13.41
N ILE A 115 3.14 -5.01 -13.18
CA ILE A 115 2.22 -4.54 -12.15
C ILE A 115 2.40 -5.43 -10.92
N HIS A 116 2.64 -4.77 -9.80
CA HIS A 116 2.72 -5.39 -8.49
C HIS A 116 1.37 -5.34 -7.79
N TYR A 117 1.04 -6.40 -7.05
CA TYR A 117 -0.17 -6.48 -6.25
C TYR A 117 0.10 -7.08 -4.88
N LEU A 118 -0.46 -6.45 -3.85
CA LEU A 118 -0.46 -6.94 -2.48
C LEU A 118 -1.89 -6.91 -1.93
N CYS A 119 -2.28 -7.97 -1.22
CA CYS A 119 -3.48 -7.99 -0.39
C CYS A 119 -3.09 -8.36 1.04
N PHE A 120 -3.47 -7.54 2.01
CA PHE A 120 -3.16 -7.76 3.42
C PHE A 120 -4.29 -7.24 4.31
N SER A 121 -4.45 -7.83 5.49
CA SER A 121 -5.37 -7.31 6.52
C SER A 121 -4.62 -6.60 7.63
N LEU A 122 -5.29 -5.63 8.22
CA LEU A 122 -4.80 -4.99 9.43
C LEU A 122 -5.27 -5.83 10.62
N ASN A 123 -4.33 -6.25 11.46
CA ASN A 123 -4.69 -6.91 12.71
C ASN A 123 -5.54 -5.95 13.56
N THR A 124 -6.40 -6.47 14.44
CA THR A 124 -7.18 -5.65 15.37
C THR A 124 -6.33 -4.93 16.43
N LYS A 125 -5.03 -5.26 16.49
CA LYS A 125 -4.05 -4.63 17.38
C LYS A 125 -3.61 -3.28 16.82
N THR A 126 -3.48 -2.30 17.70
CA THR A 126 -2.94 -0.98 17.35
C THR A 126 -1.50 -1.10 16.85
N LEU A 127 -1.22 -0.44 15.72
CA LEU A 127 0.12 -0.38 15.12
C LEU A 127 1.11 0.34 16.06
N PRO A 128 2.16 -0.31 16.58
CA PRO A 128 3.09 0.27 17.56
C PRO A 128 3.79 1.52 17.02
N ALA A 129 3.85 2.60 17.80
CA ALA A 129 4.48 3.85 17.37
C ALA A 129 6.03 3.78 17.35
N GLU A 130 6.62 2.86 18.12
CA GLU A 130 8.07 2.59 18.13
C GLU A 130 8.57 2.08 16.78
N THR A 131 7.75 1.27 16.09
CA THR A 131 8.05 0.75 14.75
C THR A 131 8.10 1.87 13.71
N ASP A 132 7.46 3.03 13.94
CA ASP A 132 7.55 4.19 13.03
C ASP A 132 8.98 4.73 12.98
N ILE A 133 9.74 4.63 14.08
CA ILE A 133 11.14 5.08 14.16
C ILE A 133 12.02 4.15 13.33
N LEU A 134 11.86 2.84 13.51
CA LEU A 134 12.58 1.81 12.75
C LEU A 134 12.28 1.91 11.26
N LEU A 135 11.02 2.11 10.89
CA LEU A 135 10.62 2.31 9.50
C LEU A 135 11.28 3.55 8.89
N LYS A 136 11.34 4.66 9.63
CA LYS A 136 12.00 5.88 9.17
C LYS A 136 13.49 5.67 8.95
N GLN A 137 14.17 4.95 9.85
CA GLN A 137 15.59 4.59 9.72
C GLN A 137 15.83 3.72 8.49
N TRP A 138 15.04 2.66 8.33
CA TRP A 138 15.14 1.76 7.18
C TRP A 138 14.92 2.47 5.83
N VAL A 139 13.93 3.37 5.74
CA VAL A 139 13.72 4.19 4.52
C VAL A 139 14.95 5.06 4.25
N PHE A 140 15.57 5.62 5.28
CA PHE A 140 16.76 6.46 5.14
C PHE A 140 17.96 5.65 4.63
N GLU A 141 18.22 4.49 5.21
CA GLU A 141 19.33 3.59 4.87
C GLU A 141 19.19 2.98 3.46
N THR A 142 17.98 2.55 3.08
CA THR A 142 17.72 1.92 1.78
C THR A 142 17.91 2.91 0.63
N GLU A 143 17.48 4.17 0.81
CA GLU A 143 17.61 5.20 -0.22
C GLU A 143 19.05 5.75 -0.33
N ILE A 144 19.84 5.76 0.77
CA ILE A 144 21.29 6.10 0.70
C ILE A 144 22.05 5.06 -0.13
N THR A 145 21.85 3.78 0.17
CA THR A 145 22.52 2.67 -0.54
C THR A 145 22.20 2.67 -2.05
N SER A 146 21.00 3.14 -2.42
CA SER A 146 20.57 3.27 -3.82
C SER A 146 21.20 4.45 -4.56
N THR A 147 21.75 5.44 -3.85
CA THR A 147 22.37 6.65 -4.44
C THR A 147 23.89 6.51 -4.61
N GLU A 148 24.50 5.55 -3.91
CA GLU A 148 25.93 5.24 -3.97
C GLU A 148 26.27 4.08 -4.94
N SER A 149 25.27 3.52 -5.64
CA SER A 149 25.41 2.41 -6.59
C SER A 149 25.31 2.84 -8.05
#